data_AF-A0A810MU91-F1
#
_entry.id   AF-A0A810MU91-F1
#
_cell.length_a   1.000
_cell.length_b   1.000
_cell.length_c   1.000
_cell.angle_alpha   90.00
_cell.angle_beta   90.00
_cell.angle_gamma   90.00
#
_symmetry.space_group_name_H-M   'P 1'
#
loop_
_entity.id
_entity.type
_entity.pdbx_description
1 polymer ?
#
loop_
_entity_poly.entity_id
_entity_poly.type
_entity_poly.pdbx_seq_one_letter_code
_entity_poly.pdbx_strand_id
1 'polypeptide(L)'
;MGRPPQPKRRGQDPYHVRDGVREVTTYADRQRAARAAAVDRPEDYRDYAHLVVDEAQDVSPMQWRMLGRRGRLASWTIVGDPAQTAWTGDPAELARARDRALGSRRRHEFTLSTNYRNPAEIFAEAAAVIREVSPDLPLPKAVRSTGVPPVALTAPEPALRTAVHDATTRLLAEVEGTVGVITPAPRRAEVTTWLAELLTTTPRLQVVTGLESKGMEYDAVLLLAPDEIRSEAGARTLYVALSRATQRLTQIHVINNPPRSA
;
A
#
# COMPACT_ATOMS: atom_id res chain seq x y z
N MET A 1 -14.36 34.16 -22.03
CA MET A 1 -13.37 35.09 -21.45
C MET A 1 -13.58 35.12 -19.94
N GLY A 2 -12.63 34.61 -19.15
CA GLY A 2 -12.68 34.64 -17.69
C GLY A 2 -12.24 36.00 -17.15
N ARG A 3 -12.96 36.53 -16.16
CA ARG A 3 -12.60 37.80 -15.50
C ARG A 3 -11.32 37.61 -14.67
N PRO A 4 -10.40 38.59 -14.66
CA PRO A 4 -9.16 38.49 -13.91
C PRO A 4 -9.40 38.63 -12.39
N PRO A 5 -8.51 38.07 -11.54
CA PRO A 5 -8.68 38.09 -10.09
C PRO A 5 -8.54 39.51 -9.56
N GLN A 6 -9.50 39.94 -8.74
CA GLN A 6 -9.43 41.22 -8.02
C GLN A 6 -8.41 41.15 -6.87
N PRO A 7 -7.68 42.25 -6.60
CA PRO A 7 -6.72 42.28 -5.49
C PRO A 7 -7.45 42.24 -4.15
N LYS A 8 -6.88 41.52 -3.17
CA LYS A 8 -7.40 41.49 -1.80
C LYS A 8 -7.46 42.92 -1.25
N ARG A 9 -8.67 43.37 -0.92
CA ARG A 9 -8.86 44.58 -0.09
C ARG A 9 -8.10 44.37 1.21
N ARG A 10 -7.16 45.29 1.51
CA ARG A 10 -6.57 45.39 2.86
C ARG A 10 -7.71 45.58 3.84
N GLY A 11 -7.93 44.61 4.73
CA GLY A 11 -8.92 44.71 5.78
C GLY A 11 -8.62 45.93 6.63
N GLN A 12 -9.60 46.82 6.77
CA GLN A 12 -9.56 47.89 7.76
C GLN A 12 -9.49 47.24 9.13
N ASP A 13 -8.61 47.76 9.99
CA ASP A 13 -8.58 47.41 11.40
C ASP A 13 -9.98 47.67 11.98
N PRO A 14 -10.71 46.63 12.43
CA PRO A 14 -12.10 46.76 12.83
C PRO A 14 -12.31 47.62 14.09
N TYR A 15 -11.22 48.11 14.71
CA TYR A 15 -11.25 48.95 15.91
C TYR A 15 -10.98 50.44 15.64
N HIS A 16 -10.96 50.87 14.37
CA HIS A 16 -10.89 52.28 13.99
C HIS A 16 -12.23 52.78 13.46
N VAL A 17 -12.86 53.72 14.17
CA VAL A 17 -14.05 54.44 13.72
C VAL A 17 -13.61 55.62 12.83
N ARG A 18 -14.47 56.03 11.89
CA ARG A 18 -14.18 56.97 10.79
C ARG A 18 -13.56 58.33 11.17
N ASP A 19 -13.60 58.73 12.46
CA ASP A 19 -13.05 60.00 12.96
C ASP A 19 -11.78 59.84 13.82
N GLY A 20 -11.08 58.70 13.76
CA GLY A 20 -9.75 58.53 14.37
C GLY A 20 -9.75 58.28 15.88
N VAL A 21 -10.93 58.10 16.50
CA VAL A 21 -11.06 57.70 17.90
C VAL A 21 -11.02 56.18 18.01
N ARG A 22 -10.11 55.67 18.84
CA ARG A 22 -9.98 54.23 19.12
C ARG A 22 -11.01 53.84 20.16
N GLU A 23 -11.95 53.00 19.78
CA GLU A 23 -13.01 52.52 20.67
C GLU A 23 -12.40 51.69 21.82
N VAL A 24 -12.69 52.07 23.07
CA VAL A 24 -12.14 51.42 24.26
C VAL A 24 -12.95 50.15 24.52
N THR A 25 -12.53 49.04 23.92
CA THR A 25 -13.12 47.72 24.16
C THR A 25 -12.43 46.99 25.32
N THR A 26 -13.23 46.30 26.12
CA THR A 26 -12.69 45.52 27.25
C THR A 26 -11.86 44.34 26.72
N TYR A 27 -10.97 43.80 27.56
CA TYR A 27 -10.22 42.59 27.22
C TYR A 27 -11.14 41.40 26.89
N ALA A 28 -12.29 41.32 27.58
CA ALA A 28 -13.28 40.28 27.35
C ALA A 28 -13.94 40.38 25.97
N ASP A 29 -14.22 41.61 25.49
CA ASP A 29 -14.79 41.84 24.16
C ASP A 29 -13.79 41.47 23.05
N ARG A 30 -12.51 41.81 23.25
CA ARG A 30 -11.42 41.40 22.34
C ARG A 30 -11.22 39.89 22.32
N GLN A 31 -11.32 39.21 23.45
CA GLN A 31 -11.29 37.74 23.47
C GLN A 31 -12.51 37.11 22.82
N ARG A 32 -13.72 37.67 22.98
CA ARG A 32 -14.93 37.18 22.29
C ARG A 32 -14.83 37.38 20.79
N ALA A 33 -14.39 38.55 20.32
CA ALA A 33 -14.18 38.82 18.91
C ALA A 33 -13.06 37.95 18.31
N ALA A 34 -11.96 37.73 19.03
CA ALA A 34 -10.89 36.81 18.60
C ALA A 34 -11.36 35.34 18.57
N ARG A 35 -12.21 34.91 19.51
CA ARG A 35 -12.86 33.60 19.46
C ARG A 35 -13.85 33.49 18.29
N ALA A 36 -14.63 34.53 18.02
CA ALA A 36 -15.56 34.57 16.89
C ALA A 36 -14.82 34.59 15.53
N ALA A 37 -13.72 35.35 15.41
CA ALA A 37 -12.86 35.34 14.23
C ALA A 37 -12.05 34.05 14.07
N ALA A 38 -11.75 33.33 15.17
CA ALA A 38 -11.20 31.98 15.12
C ALA A 38 -12.26 30.92 14.74
N VAL A 39 -13.55 31.25 14.85
CA VAL A 39 -14.68 30.45 14.36
C VAL A 39 -15.01 30.77 12.90
N ASP A 40 -14.50 31.87 12.35
CA ASP A 40 -14.51 32.19 10.91
C ASP A 40 -13.51 31.30 10.18
N ARG A 41 -13.84 30.01 10.18
CA ARG A 41 -13.21 28.97 9.39
C ARG A 41 -13.44 29.33 7.93
N PRO A 42 -12.41 29.24 7.06
CA PRO A 42 -12.63 29.35 5.62
C PRO A 42 -13.72 28.36 5.21
N GLU A 43 -14.69 28.84 4.41
CA GLU A 43 -15.95 28.19 4.01
C GLU A 43 -15.81 26.83 3.29
N ASP A 44 -14.61 26.27 3.19
CA ASP A 44 -14.31 25.04 2.43
C ASP A 44 -13.78 23.90 3.30
N TYR A 45 -14.25 23.79 4.55
CA TYR A 45 -14.31 22.47 5.20
C TYR A 45 -15.58 21.79 4.71
N ARG A 46 -15.53 21.19 3.53
CA ARG A 46 -16.50 20.14 3.18
C ARG A 46 -16.27 19.01 4.17
N ASP A 47 -17.02 19.01 5.27
CA ASP A 47 -17.06 17.89 6.18
C ASP A 47 -17.51 16.67 5.37
N TYR A 48 -16.66 15.66 5.29
CA TYR A 48 -16.97 14.44 4.56
C TYR A 48 -18.14 13.73 5.27
N ALA A 49 -19.18 13.34 4.53
CA ALA A 49 -20.26 12.53 5.09
C ALA A 49 -19.78 11.10 5.43
N HIS A 50 -18.81 10.59 4.67
CA HIS A 50 -18.24 9.26 4.82
C HIS A 50 -16.75 9.26 4.46
N LEU A 51 -15.95 8.50 5.21
CA LEU A 51 -14.55 8.21 4.89
C LEU A 51 -14.35 6.71 4.69
N VAL A 52 -13.80 6.33 3.53
CA VAL A 52 -13.30 4.98 3.28
C VAL A 52 -11.78 5.03 3.41
N VAL A 53 -11.24 4.17 4.28
CA VAL A 53 -9.81 3.99 4.47
C VAL A 53 -9.49 2.57 4.05
N ASP A 54 -8.88 2.43 2.87
CA ASP A 54 -8.34 1.16 2.41
C ASP A 54 -6.88 1.02 2.85
N GLU A 55 -6.39 -0.22 2.91
CA GLU A 55 -5.04 -0.58 3.38
C GLU A 55 -4.67 0.10 4.72
N ALA A 56 -5.60 0.08 5.67
CA ALA A 56 -5.52 0.80 6.93
C ALA A 56 -4.27 0.48 7.76
N GLN A 57 -3.66 -0.68 7.54
CA GLN A 57 -2.40 -1.10 8.17
C GLN A 57 -1.17 -0.28 7.74
N ASP A 58 -1.27 0.52 6.66
CA ASP A 58 -0.20 1.42 6.19
C ASP A 58 -0.43 2.88 6.58
N VAL A 59 -1.57 3.18 7.21
CA VAL A 59 -1.90 4.54 7.62
C VAL A 59 -1.10 4.91 8.87
N SER A 60 -0.15 5.83 8.71
CA SER A 60 0.69 6.32 9.81
C SER A 60 -0.12 7.02 10.90
N PRO A 61 0.41 7.11 12.14
CA PRO A 61 -0.24 7.83 13.24
C PRO A 61 -0.63 9.29 12.89
N MET A 62 0.20 9.97 12.11
CA MET A 62 -0.07 11.35 11.67
C MET A 62 -1.17 11.42 10.61
N GLN A 63 -1.24 10.45 9.69
CA GLN A 63 -2.36 10.33 8.75
C GLN A 63 -3.67 10.03 9.49
N TRP A 64 -3.67 9.14 10.48
CA TRP A 64 -4.85 8.93 11.34
C TRP A 64 -5.31 10.21 12.03
N ARG A 65 -4.37 11.00 12.58
CA ARG A 65 -4.69 12.30 13.17
C ARG A 65 -5.26 13.29 12.14
N MET A 66 -4.74 13.27 10.91
CA MET A 66 -5.24 14.09 9.81
C MET A 66 -6.67 13.70 9.42
N LEU A 67 -6.94 12.40 9.25
CA LEU A 67 -8.25 11.85 8.92
C LEU A 67 -9.26 12.16 10.02
N GLY A 68 -8.90 11.93 11.29
CA GLY A 68 -9.78 12.24 12.43
C GLY A 68 -10.19 13.70 12.52
N ARG A 69 -9.36 14.64 12.05
CA ARG A 69 -9.73 16.07 11.97
C ARG A 69 -10.75 16.38 10.88
N ARG A 70 -10.73 15.64 9.76
CA ARG A 70 -11.62 15.81 8.60
C ARG A 70 -12.90 14.99 8.69
N GLY A 71 -12.85 13.85 9.38
CA GLY A 71 -13.96 12.91 9.55
C GLY A 71 -14.72 13.06 10.87
N ARG A 72 -14.67 14.25 11.49
CA ARG A 72 -15.26 14.49 12.83
C ARG A 72 -16.76 14.21 12.90
N LEU A 73 -17.49 14.37 11.80
CA LEU A 73 -18.91 14.08 11.68
C LEU A 73 -19.17 12.94 10.67
N ALA A 74 -18.13 12.42 10.04
CA ALA A 74 -18.23 11.36 9.04
C ALA A 74 -18.59 10.01 9.67
N SER A 75 -19.29 9.19 8.90
CA SER A 75 -19.25 7.74 9.06
C SER A 75 -17.97 7.17 8.44
N TRP A 76 -17.53 5.97 8.84
CA TRP A 76 -16.24 5.41 8.46
C TRP A 76 -16.37 3.95 8.02
N THR A 77 -15.66 3.60 6.96
CA THR A 77 -15.38 2.21 6.55
C THR A 77 -13.87 2.05 6.52
N ILE A 78 -13.35 1.08 7.26
CA ILE A 78 -11.91 0.85 7.38
C ILE A 78 -11.65 -0.58 6.96
N VAL A 79 -10.81 -0.74 5.94
CA VAL A 79 -10.44 -2.02 5.34
C VAL A 79 -8.92 -2.16 5.47
N GLY A 80 -8.46 -3.37 5.77
CA GLY A 80 -7.05 -3.66 5.84
C GLY A 80 -6.76 -5.13 6.12
N ASP A 81 -5.53 -5.53 5.85
CA ASP A 81 -5.02 -6.86 6.12
C ASP A 81 -3.83 -6.76 7.09
N PRO A 82 -3.96 -7.22 8.35
CA PRO A 82 -2.87 -7.23 9.32
C PRO A 82 -1.63 -8.01 8.85
N ALA A 83 -1.80 -9.00 7.95
CA ALA A 83 -0.70 -9.75 7.36
C ALA A 83 0.23 -8.88 6.49
N GLN A 84 -0.30 -7.79 5.92
CA GLN A 84 0.36 -6.95 4.92
C GLN A 84 0.91 -5.64 5.49
N THR A 85 1.00 -5.52 6.82
CA THR A 85 1.53 -4.30 7.46
C THR A 85 2.99 -4.07 7.11
N ALA A 86 3.30 -2.87 6.60
CA ALA A 86 4.66 -2.39 6.37
C ALA A 86 5.16 -1.45 7.48
N TRP A 87 4.37 -1.25 8.55
CA TRP A 87 4.76 -0.35 9.65
C TRP A 87 5.89 -0.96 10.48
N THR A 88 7.00 -0.23 10.57
CA THR A 88 8.22 -0.64 11.30
C THR A 88 8.32 -0.03 12.71
N GLY A 89 7.39 0.87 13.08
CA GLY A 89 7.31 1.46 14.41
C GLY A 89 6.50 0.61 15.40
N ASP A 90 6.13 1.19 16.54
CA ASP A 90 5.28 0.53 17.55
C ASP A 90 3.88 0.24 16.96
N PRO A 91 3.46 -1.04 16.81
CA PRO A 91 2.12 -1.38 16.34
C PRO A 91 1.02 -0.83 17.25
N ALA A 92 1.28 -0.74 18.56
CA ALA A 92 0.33 -0.19 19.51
C ALA A 92 0.14 1.33 19.31
N GLU A 93 1.13 2.05 18.76
CA GLU A 93 0.97 3.46 18.41
C GLU A 93 -0.05 3.65 17.29
N LEU A 94 0.01 2.81 16.26
CA LEU A 94 -0.91 2.85 15.13
C LEU A 94 -2.35 2.56 15.60
N ALA A 95 -2.53 1.55 16.44
CA ALA A 95 -3.82 1.25 17.07
C ALA A 95 -4.35 2.45 17.91
N ARG A 96 -3.51 3.03 18.78
CA ARG A 96 -3.88 4.22 19.58
C ARG A 96 -4.22 5.43 18.70
N ALA A 97 -3.51 5.63 17.59
CA ALA A 97 -3.77 6.73 16.67
C ALA A 97 -5.11 6.56 15.95
N ARG A 98 -5.39 5.36 15.44
CA ARG A 98 -6.69 4.97 14.88
C ARG A 98 -7.81 5.18 15.90
N ASP A 99 -7.66 4.66 17.11
CA ASP A 99 -8.69 4.74 18.13
C ASP A 99 -9.01 6.18 18.52
N ARG A 100 -7.99 7.05 18.60
CA ARG A 100 -8.17 8.49 18.82
C ARG A 100 -8.86 9.20 17.65
N ALA A 101 -8.59 8.78 16.41
CA ALA A 101 -9.25 9.33 15.23
C ALA A 101 -10.75 8.99 15.19
N LEU A 102 -11.11 7.76 15.56
CA LEU A 102 -12.49 7.27 15.55
C LEU A 102 -13.30 7.74 16.77
N GLY A 103 -12.63 7.97 17.91
CA GLY A 103 -13.27 8.36 19.16
C GLY A 103 -14.15 7.26 19.75
N SER A 104 -15.21 7.65 20.46
CA SER A 104 -16.13 6.77 21.19
C SER A 104 -17.30 6.22 20.35
N ARG A 105 -17.23 6.32 19.02
CA ARG A 105 -18.28 5.81 18.13
C ARG A 105 -18.46 4.30 18.29
N ARG A 106 -19.70 3.83 18.14
CA ARG A 106 -19.98 2.39 18.01
C ARG A 106 -19.23 1.83 16.80
N ARG A 107 -18.58 0.68 16.97
CA ARG A 107 -17.78 0.03 15.93
C ARG A 107 -18.37 -1.35 15.66
N HIS A 108 -18.36 -1.73 14.39
CA HIS A 108 -18.68 -3.07 13.94
C HIS A 108 -17.44 -3.60 13.23
N GLU A 109 -17.03 -4.82 13.56
CA GLU A 109 -15.87 -5.48 12.99
C GLU A 109 -16.34 -6.74 12.27
N PHE A 110 -15.87 -6.90 11.04
CA PHE A 110 -16.19 -8.03 10.19
C PHE A 110 -14.89 -8.58 9.61
N THR A 111 -14.72 -9.89 9.66
CA THR A 111 -13.56 -10.57 9.07
C THR A 111 -14.01 -11.34 7.84
N LEU A 112 -13.42 -11.02 6.68
CA LEU A 112 -13.64 -11.78 5.45
C LEU A 112 -12.72 -13.01 5.46
N SER A 113 -13.29 -14.17 5.74
CA SER A 113 -12.54 -15.42 5.92
C SER A 113 -12.33 -16.23 4.64
N THR A 114 -12.79 -15.73 3.48
CA THR A 114 -12.74 -16.46 2.20
C THR A 114 -11.94 -15.69 1.17
N ASN A 115 -10.93 -16.33 0.57
CA ASN A 115 -10.10 -15.79 -0.49
C ASN A 115 -10.57 -16.36 -1.85
N TYR A 116 -11.06 -15.46 -2.71
CA TYR A 116 -11.46 -15.76 -4.10
C TYR A 116 -10.39 -15.35 -5.12
N ARG A 117 -9.42 -14.53 -4.69
CA ARG A 117 -8.43 -13.87 -5.54
C ARG A 117 -7.27 -14.78 -5.89
N ASN A 118 -6.65 -15.44 -4.90
CA ASN A 118 -5.54 -16.36 -5.17
C ASN A 118 -6.01 -17.82 -5.19
N PRO A 119 -5.52 -18.65 -6.12
CA PRO A 119 -5.70 -20.10 -6.05
C PRO A 119 -5.09 -20.68 -4.77
N ALA A 120 -5.67 -21.75 -4.27
CA ALA A 120 -5.24 -22.42 -3.04
C ALA A 120 -3.76 -22.85 -3.08
N GLU A 121 -3.28 -23.26 -4.25
CA GLU A 121 -1.90 -23.70 -4.48
C GLU A 121 -0.90 -22.55 -4.26
N ILE A 122 -1.19 -21.37 -4.82
CA ILE A 122 -0.37 -20.15 -4.66
C ILE A 122 -0.49 -19.62 -3.23
N PHE A 123 -1.71 -19.63 -2.68
CA PHE A 123 -1.95 -19.13 -1.33
C PHE A 123 -1.27 -19.98 -0.26
N ALA A 124 -1.11 -21.29 -0.47
CA ALA A 124 -0.38 -22.18 0.43
C ALA A 124 1.10 -21.77 0.57
N GLU A 125 1.78 -21.46 -0.53
CA GLU A 125 3.17 -20.95 -0.52
C GLU A 125 3.29 -19.63 0.25
N ALA A 126 2.40 -18.67 -0.04
CA ALA A 126 2.39 -17.39 0.67
C ALA A 126 2.11 -17.60 2.18
N ALA A 127 1.12 -18.45 2.51
CA ALA A 127 0.75 -18.76 3.89
C ALA A 127 1.90 -19.39 4.68
N ALA A 128 2.72 -20.23 4.05
CA ALA A 128 3.90 -20.81 4.68
C ALA A 128 4.89 -19.72 5.13
N VAL A 129 5.17 -18.73 4.27
CA VAL A 129 6.09 -17.63 4.57
C VAL A 129 5.61 -16.79 5.75
N ILE A 130 4.34 -16.38 5.77
CA ILE A 130 3.86 -15.49 6.84
C ILE A 130 3.74 -16.22 8.18
N ARG A 131 3.46 -17.53 8.17
CA ARG A 131 3.39 -18.36 9.38
C ARG A 131 4.73 -18.50 10.10
N GLU A 132 5.86 -18.32 9.41
CA GLU A 132 7.18 -18.30 10.05
C GLU A 132 7.30 -17.15 11.08
N VAL A 133 6.70 -16.00 10.79
CA VAL A 133 6.76 -14.79 11.65
C VAL A 133 5.47 -14.53 12.42
N SER A 134 4.36 -15.17 12.03
CA SER A 134 3.05 -15.02 12.67
C SER A 134 2.26 -16.33 12.56
N PRO A 135 2.61 -17.36 13.36
CA PRO A 135 2.05 -18.72 13.23
C PRO A 135 0.53 -18.80 13.37
N ASP A 136 -0.03 -17.98 14.26
CA ASP A 136 -1.45 -17.98 14.64
C ASP A 136 -2.29 -16.94 13.87
N LEU A 137 -1.72 -16.33 12.83
CA LEU A 137 -2.43 -15.32 12.05
C LEU A 137 -3.66 -15.95 11.37
N PRO A 138 -4.89 -15.40 11.56
CA PRO A 138 -6.09 -15.96 10.95
C PRO A 138 -6.12 -15.63 9.46
N LEU A 139 -5.56 -16.52 8.65
CA LEU A 139 -5.53 -16.40 7.20
C LEU A 139 -6.88 -16.83 6.58
N PRO A 140 -7.33 -16.15 5.49
CA PRO A 140 -8.54 -16.55 4.79
C PRO A 140 -8.37 -17.92 4.10
N LYS A 141 -9.47 -18.65 3.96
CA LYS A 141 -9.52 -19.92 3.22
C LYS A 141 -9.62 -19.62 1.73
N ALA A 142 -8.61 -20.01 0.95
CA ALA A 142 -8.70 -20.01 -0.49
C ALA A 142 -9.68 -21.09 -0.98
N VAL A 143 -10.66 -20.68 -1.78
CA VAL A 143 -11.71 -21.58 -2.31
C VAL A 143 -11.59 -21.83 -3.81
N ARG A 144 -10.76 -21.05 -4.51
CA ARG A 144 -10.43 -21.27 -5.92
C ARG A 144 -9.21 -22.17 -6.03
N SER A 145 -9.18 -23.01 -7.05
CA SER A 145 -8.03 -23.85 -7.41
C SER A 145 -7.85 -23.78 -8.92
N THR A 146 -6.61 -23.78 -9.38
CA THR A 146 -6.26 -23.88 -10.81
C THR A 146 -5.83 -25.29 -11.19
N GLY A 147 -5.53 -26.15 -10.22
CA GLY A 147 -4.93 -27.47 -10.43
C GLY A 147 -3.47 -27.41 -10.89
N VAL A 148 -2.88 -26.21 -10.93
CA VAL A 148 -1.49 -25.99 -11.37
C VAL A 148 -0.66 -25.52 -10.18
N PRO A 149 0.28 -26.33 -9.68
CA PRO A 149 1.13 -25.94 -8.56
C PRO A 149 2.13 -24.84 -8.97
N PRO A 150 2.57 -23.98 -8.03
CA PRO A 150 3.69 -23.09 -8.24
C PRO A 150 4.95 -23.84 -8.67
N VAL A 151 5.72 -23.24 -9.57
CA VAL A 151 6.99 -23.81 -10.04
C VAL A 151 8.14 -23.15 -9.28
N ALA A 152 9.06 -23.96 -8.73
CA ALA A 152 10.30 -23.48 -8.12
C ALA A 152 11.49 -23.92 -8.96
N LEU A 153 12.30 -22.96 -9.40
CA LEU A 153 13.51 -23.15 -10.17
C LEU A 153 14.71 -22.68 -9.34
N THR A 154 15.88 -23.25 -9.61
CA THR A 154 17.16 -22.78 -9.07
C THR A 154 18.09 -22.42 -10.20
N ALA A 155 18.78 -21.30 -10.11
CA ALA A 155 19.77 -20.90 -11.10
C ALA A 155 20.98 -20.23 -10.43
N PRO A 156 22.21 -20.56 -10.86
CA PRO A 156 23.40 -19.83 -10.43
C PRO A 156 23.45 -18.46 -11.12
N GLU A 157 24.18 -17.51 -10.52
CA GLU A 157 24.32 -16.13 -11.00
C GLU A 157 24.57 -16.01 -12.53
N PRO A 158 25.50 -16.78 -13.14
CA PRO A 158 25.77 -16.66 -14.58
C PRO A 158 24.62 -17.10 -15.49
N ALA A 159 23.69 -17.92 -14.97
CA ALA A 159 22.55 -18.45 -15.72
C ALA A 159 21.24 -17.67 -15.44
N LEU A 160 21.24 -16.71 -14.52
CA LEU A 160 20.02 -15.99 -14.11
C LEU A 160 19.36 -15.27 -15.28
N ARG A 161 20.15 -14.62 -16.14
CA ARG A 161 19.60 -13.92 -17.32
C ARG A 161 18.74 -14.85 -18.18
N THR A 162 19.28 -16.00 -18.55
CA THR A 162 18.57 -17.00 -19.37
C THR A 162 17.37 -17.55 -18.63
N ALA A 163 17.54 -17.93 -17.35
CA ALA A 163 16.45 -18.49 -16.55
C ALA A 163 15.27 -17.51 -16.40
N VAL A 164 15.54 -16.23 -16.14
CA VAL A 164 14.52 -15.19 -16.03
C VAL A 164 13.83 -14.95 -17.37
N HIS A 165 14.60 -14.87 -18.47
CA HIS A 165 14.03 -14.68 -19.80
C HIS A 165 13.12 -15.85 -20.21
N ASP A 166 13.56 -17.09 -20.03
CA ASP A 166 12.83 -18.29 -20.41
C ASP A 166 11.57 -18.47 -19.55
N ALA A 167 11.68 -18.27 -18.24
CA ALA A 167 10.53 -18.34 -17.34
C ALA A 167 9.50 -17.25 -17.67
N THR A 168 9.94 -16.02 -17.94
CA THR A 168 9.04 -14.91 -18.31
C THR A 168 8.33 -15.21 -19.63
N THR A 169 9.05 -15.69 -20.63
CA THR A 169 8.49 -16.06 -21.95
C THR A 169 7.44 -17.16 -21.80
N ARG A 170 7.72 -18.17 -20.97
CA ARG A 170 6.77 -19.26 -20.71
C ARG A 170 5.50 -18.75 -20.04
N LEU A 171 5.62 -17.93 -18.99
CA LEU A 171 4.46 -17.36 -18.31
C LEU A 171 3.61 -16.50 -19.24
N LEU A 172 4.24 -15.71 -20.12
CA LEU A 172 3.54 -14.93 -21.13
C LEU A 172 2.75 -15.80 -22.11
N ALA A 173 3.22 -17.02 -22.41
CA ALA A 173 2.49 -17.96 -23.26
C ALA A 173 1.38 -18.73 -22.51
N GLU A 174 1.48 -18.86 -21.18
CA GLU A 174 0.51 -19.60 -20.36
C GLU A 174 -0.73 -18.77 -19.97
N VAL A 175 -0.62 -17.45 -19.99
CA VAL A 175 -1.73 -16.54 -19.66
C VAL A 175 -1.88 -15.46 -20.73
N GLU A 176 -3.11 -15.05 -21.01
CA GLU A 176 -3.41 -13.90 -21.89
C GLU A 176 -3.28 -12.56 -21.16
N GLY A 177 -3.37 -12.58 -19.82
CA GLY A 177 -3.41 -11.39 -18.97
C GLY A 177 -2.04 -10.86 -18.55
N THR A 178 -1.96 -10.15 -17.42
CA THR A 178 -0.75 -9.44 -17.00
C THR A 178 0.29 -10.38 -16.38
N VAL A 179 1.57 -10.09 -16.65
CA VAL A 179 2.71 -10.81 -16.08
C VAL A 179 3.60 -9.85 -15.31
N GLY A 180 3.79 -10.15 -14.03
CA GLY A 180 4.67 -9.38 -13.14
C GLY A 180 5.96 -10.13 -12.87
N VAL A 181 7.10 -9.51 -13.16
CA VAL A 181 8.41 -9.99 -12.70
C VAL A 181 8.78 -9.20 -11.45
N ILE A 182 8.70 -9.86 -10.29
CA ILE A 182 8.97 -9.27 -8.99
C ILE A 182 10.40 -9.64 -8.57
N THR A 183 11.20 -8.63 -8.23
CA THR A 183 12.64 -8.76 -7.97
C THR A 183 13.04 -8.07 -6.66
N PRO A 184 14.20 -8.41 -6.07
CA PRO A 184 14.85 -7.56 -5.06
C PRO A 184 15.16 -6.18 -5.67
N ALA A 185 15.13 -5.12 -4.85
CA ALA A 185 15.34 -3.77 -5.38
C ALA A 185 16.71 -3.59 -6.09
N PRO A 186 17.82 -4.16 -5.58
CA PRO A 186 19.12 -4.06 -6.23
C PRO A 186 19.17 -4.70 -7.63
N ARG A 187 18.36 -5.73 -7.90
CA ARG A 187 18.36 -6.48 -9.15
C ARG A 187 17.42 -5.92 -10.21
N ARG A 188 16.54 -4.98 -9.85
CA ARG A 188 15.48 -4.49 -10.74
C ARG A 188 16.02 -3.95 -12.06
N ALA A 189 17.04 -3.09 -12.01
CA ALA A 189 17.61 -2.47 -13.22
C ALA A 189 18.25 -3.51 -14.15
N GLU A 190 18.95 -4.48 -13.57
CA GLU A 190 19.56 -5.59 -14.30
C GLU A 190 18.51 -6.47 -14.97
N VAL A 191 17.47 -6.88 -14.25
CA VAL A 191 16.37 -7.70 -14.80
C VAL A 191 15.60 -6.95 -15.88
N THR A 192 15.37 -5.65 -15.69
CA THR A 192 14.77 -4.78 -16.72
C THR A 192 15.61 -4.78 -17.99
N THR A 193 16.94 -4.76 -17.86
CA THR A 193 17.88 -4.85 -19.00
C THR A 193 17.80 -6.21 -19.68
N TRP A 194 17.72 -7.31 -18.91
CA TRP A 194 17.58 -8.65 -19.47
C TRP A 194 16.28 -8.86 -20.26
N LEU A 195 15.21 -8.17 -19.88
CA LEU A 195 13.88 -8.27 -20.47
C LEU A 195 13.51 -7.11 -21.40
N ALA A 196 14.47 -6.25 -21.79
CA ALA A 196 14.18 -5.02 -22.52
C ALA A 196 13.40 -5.22 -23.83
N GLU A 197 13.73 -6.27 -24.59
CA GLU A 197 13.05 -6.62 -25.84
C GLU A 197 11.59 -7.05 -25.59
N LEU A 198 11.36 -7.90 -24.58
CA LEU A 198 10.03 -8.34 -24.19
C LEU A 198 9.19 -7.16 -23.67
N LEU A 199 9.78 -6.30 -22.84
CA LEU A 199 9.09 -5.11 -22.29
C LEU A 199 8.65 -4.13 -23.39
N THR A 200 9.45 -3.99 -24.45
CA THR A 200 9.12 -3.11 -25.57
C THR A 200 7.96 -3.66 -26.42
N THR A 201 7.89 -4.98 -26.56
CA THR A 201 6.91 -5.66 -27.42
C THR A 201 5.66 -6.12 -26.67
N THR A 202 5.70 -6.16 -25.34
CA THR A 202 4.66 -6.77 -24.49
C THR A 202 4.16 -5.80 -23.42
N PRO A 203 3.13 -4.98 -23.70
CA PRO A 203 2.62 -3.98 -22.75
C PRO A 203 2.06 -4.55 -21.44
N ARG A 204 1.75 -5.84 -21.42
CA ARG A 204 1.22 -6.59 -20.26
C ARG A 204 2.29 -7.17 -19.34
N LEU A 205 3.59 -6.97 -19.66
CA LEU A 205 4.73 -7.36 -18.85
C LEU A 205 5.22 -6.17 -18.02
N GLN A 206 5.47 -6.37 -16.73
CA GLN A 206 6.03 -5.35 -15.84
C GLN A 206 7.16 -5.93 -14.99
N VAL A 207 8.21 -5.14 -14.75
CA VAL A 207 9.28 -5.46 -13.78
C VAL A 207 9.18 -4.51 -12.59
N VAL A 208 8.93 -5.07 -11.41
CA VAL A 208 8.70 -4.32 -10.17
C VAL A 208 9.51 -4.92 -9.01
N THR A 209 9.67 -4.15 -7.95
CA THR A 209 10.17 -4.66 -6.68
C THR A 209 9.05 -5.28 -5.83
N GLY A 210 9.41 -6.02 -4.78
CA GLY A 210 8.44 -6.54 -3.82
C GLY A 210 7.54 -5.45 -3.22
N LEU A 211 8.10 -4.28 -2.89
CA LEU A 211 7.34 -3.14 -2.36
C LEU A 211 6.40 -2.51 -3.39
N GLU A 212 6.86 -2.32 -4.62
CA GLU A 212 6.05 -1.75 -5.70
C GLU A 212 4.95 -2.68 -6.20
N SER A 213 5.11 -4.00 -5.98
CA SER A 213 4.08 -4.96 -6.31
C SER A 213 2.83 -4.80 -5.43
N LYS A 214 2.94 -4.13 -4.27
CA LYS A 214 1.82 -3.91 -3.36
C LYS A 214 0.71 -3.11 -4.06
N GLY A 215 -0.52 -3.58 -3.90
CA GLY A 215 -1.69 -3.03 -4.60
C GLY A 215 -1.85 -3.47 -6.06
N MET A 216 -0.88 -4.19 -6.63
CA MET A 216 -0.97 -4.75 -7.98
C MET A 216 -1.52 -6.19 -7.94
N GLU A 217 -1.96 -6.68 -9.10
CA GLU A 217 -2.34 -8.07 -9.35
C GLU A 217 -1.84 -8.50 -10.73
N TYR A 218 -1.38 -9.74 -10.83
CA TYR A 218 -0.92 -10.32 -12.08
C TYR A 218 -1.54 -11.71 -12.28
N ASP A 219 -1.92 -12.01 -13.51
CA ASP A 219 -2.34 -13.36 -13.90
C ASP A 219 -1.20 -14.35 -13.70
N ALA A 220 0.03 -13.95 -14.03
CA ALA A 220 1.23 -14.70 -13.71
C ALA A 220 2.29 -13.86 -13.00
N VAL A 221 3.00 -14.45 -12.04
CA VAL A 221 4.16 -13.83 -11.41
C VAL A 221 5.39 -14.70 -11.60
N LEU A 222 6.49 -14.07 -12.02
CA LEU A 222 7.84 -14.57 -11.82
C LEU A 222 8.45 -13.85 -10.61
N LEU A 223 8.75 -14.59 -9.54
CA LEU A 223 9.42 -14.07 -8.35
C LEU A 223 10.90 -14.47 -8.37
N LEU A 224 11.79 -13.50 -8.54
CA LEU A 224 13.23 -13.72 -8.53
C LEU A 224 13.77 -13.55 -7.11
N ALA A 225 14.70 -14.43 -6.72
CA ALA A 225 15.45 -14.39 -5.48
C ALA A 225 14.57 -14.12 -4.22
N PRO A 226 13.59 -15.00 -3.91
CA PRO A 226 12.71 -14.82 -2.76
C PRO A 226 13.45 -14.57 -1.43
N ASP A 227 14.60 -15.22 -1.25
CA ASP A 227 15.45 -15.09 -0.05
C ASP A 227 16.08 -13.70 0.08
N GLU A 228 16.46 -13.07 -1.03
CA GLU A 228 16.97 -11.70 -1.04
C GLU A 228 15.85 -10.70 -0.71
N ILE A 229 14.64 -10.88 -1.27
CA ILE A 229 13.46 -10.06 -0.93
C ILE A 229 13.14 -10.19 0.56
N ARG A 230 13.18 -11.40 1.11
CA ARG A 230 12.98 -11.66 2.55
C ARG A 230 14.02 -10.94 3.40
N SER A 231 15.29 -11.02 3.03
CA SER A 231 16.38 -10.37 3.76
C SER A 231 16.30 -8.85 3.72
N GLU A 232 15.90 -8.28 2.58
CA GLU A 232 15.84 -6.84 2.35
C GLU A 232 14.60 -6.21 3.00
N ALA A 233 13.42 -6.81 2.78
CA ALA A 233 12.13 -6.19 3.08
C ALA A 233 11.24 -7.01 4.03
N GLY A 234 11.72 -8.16 4.51
CA GLY A 234 11.04 -9.01 5.49
C GLY A 234 10.01 -9.98 4.92
N ALA A 235 9.60 -10.94 5.74
CA ALA A 235 8.66 -12.00 5.36
C ALA A 235 7.28 -11.48 4.93
N ARG A 236 6.81 -10.35 5.47
CA ARG A 236 5.52 -9.73 5.07
C ARG A 236 5.56 -9.23 3.62
N THR A 237 6.67 -8.63 3.20
CA THR A 237 6.84 -8.18 1.81
C THR A 237 6.90 -9.38 0.86
N LEU A 238 7.59 -10.45 1.26
CA LEU A 238 7.60 -11.70 0.48
C LEU A 238 6.19 -12.33 0.38
N TYR A 239 5.43 -12.37 1.48
CA TYR A 239 4.03 -12.80 1.49
C TYR A 239 3.16 -11.98 0.52
N VAL A 240 3.32 -10.66 0.53
CA VAL A 240 2.62 -9.76 -0.40
C VAL A 240 3.00 -10.08 -1.84
N ALA A 241 4.29 -10.24 -2.14
CA ALA A 241 4.79 -10.55 -3.48
C ALA A 241 4.25 -11.90 -4.02
N LEU A 242 4.29 -12.95 -3.20
CA LEU A 242 3.76 -14.28 -3.56
C LEU A 242 2.25 -14.23 -3.84
N SER A 243 1.50 -13.48 -3.04
CA SER A 243 0.05 -13.34 -3.20
C SER A 243 -0.37 -12.39 -4.34
N ARG A 244 0.57 -11.86 -5.14
CA ARG A 244 0.24 -11.06 -6.34
C ARG A 244 -0.23 -11.90 -7.53
N ALA A 245 0.10 -13.19 -7.55
CA ALA A 245 -0.28 -14.09 -8.62
C ALA A 245 -1.72 -14.61 -8.49
N THR A 246 -2.53 -14.45 -9.53
CA THR A 246 -3.91 -14.96 -9.58
C THR A 246 -4.04 -16.25 -10.39
N GLN A 247 -3.07 -16.66 -11.22
CA GLN A 247 -3.19 -17.92 -11.97
C GLN A 247 -1.93 -18.77 -11.98
N ARG A 248 -0.76 -18.16 -12.17
CA ARG A 248 0.54 -18.85 -12.25
C ARG A 248 1.58 -18.18 -11.37
N LEU A 249 2.38 -18.98 -10.69
CA LEU A 249 3.52 -18.51 -9.91
C LEU A 249 4.74 -19.35 -10.29
N THR A 250 5.82 -18.67 -10.68
CA THR A 250 7.15 -19.27 -10.81
C THR A 250 8.12 -18.52 -9.92
N GLN A 251 8.95 -19.24 -9.18
CA GLN A 251 10.01 -18.70 -8.35
C GLN A 251 11.38 -19.12 -8.91
N ILE A 252 12.35 -18.21 -8.93
CA ILE A 252 13.75 -18.53 -9.24
C ILE A 252 14.60 -18.23 -8.00
N HIS A 253 15.11 -19.27 -7.35
CA HIS A 253 16.06 -19.16 -6.26
C HIS A 253 17.49 -19.07 -6.81
N VAL A 254 18.24 -18.10 -6.31
CA VAL A 254 19.64 -17.89 -6.70
C VAL A 254 20.52 -18.80 -5.84
N ILE A 255 21.35 -19.62 -6.50
CA ILE A 255 22.30 -20.50 -5.80
C ILE A 255 23.73 -19.99 -5.96
N ASN A 256 24.38 -19.71 -4.84
CA ASN A 256 25.80 -19.34 -4.80
C ASN A 256 26.64 -20.63 -4.89
N ASN A 257 26.95 -21.02 -6.14
CA ASN A 257 27.62 -22.24 -6.63
C ASN A 257 26.77 -23.53 -6.73
N PRO A 258 26.90 -24.28 -7.84
CA PRO A 258 26.43 -25.66 -7.91
C PRO A 258 27.26 -26.54 -6.96
N PRO A 259 26.72 -27.67 -6.47
CA PRO A 259 27.52 -28.65 -5.75
C PRO A 259 28.72 -29.05 -6.61
N ARG A 260 29.93 -29.00 -6.03
CA ARG A 260 31.11 -29.55 -6.67
C ARG A 260 30.85 -31.03 -6.94
N SER A 261 30.85 -31.44 -8.20
CA SER A 261 30.85 -32.85 -8.58
C SER A 261 32.05 -33.52 -7.90
N ALA A 262 31.77 -34.53 -7.07
CA ALA A 262 32.77 -35.43 -6.51
C ALA A 262 33.33 -36.37 -7.58
#